data_AF-A0A8T7CYM6-F1
#
_entry.id   AF-A0A8T7CYM6-F1
#
_cell.length_a   1.000
_cell.length_b   1.000
_cell.length_c   1.000
_cell.angle_alpha   90.00
_cell.angle_beta   90.00
_cell.angle_gamma   90.00
#
_symmetry.space_group_name_H-M   'P 1'
#
loop_
_entity.id
_entity.type
_entity.pdbx_description
1 polymer ?
#
loop_
_entity_poly.entity_id
_entity_poly.type
_entity_poly.pdbx_seq_one_letter_code
_entity_poly.pdbx_strand_id
1 'polypeptide(L)' 'LVKIKLSVDDRDARKQLIADICDKTHSEEVQSIGKTLSVYRVNPDKAVIELP' A
#
# COMPACT_ATOMS: atom_id res chain seq x y z
N LEU A 1 -4.27 -8.06 -2.65
CA LEU A 1 -4.69 -6.66 -2.39
C LEU A 1 -5.01 -6.53 -0.90
N VAL A 2 -4.41 -5.56 -0.22
CA VAL A 2 -4.61 -5.33 1.22
C VAL A 2 -4.94 -3.86 1.44
N LYS A 3 -5.92 -3.59 2.30
CA LYS A 3 -6.31 -2.24 2.71
C LYS A 3 -5.86 -2.00 4.14
N ILE A 4 -5.05 -0.98 4.35
CA ILE A 4 -4.42 -0.61 5.62
C ILE A 4 -4.95 0.76 6.04
N LYS A 5 -5.41 0.89 7.29
CA LYS A 5 -5.78 2.18 7.86
C LYS A 5 -4.56 2.80 8.54
N LEU A 6 -4.10 3.93 8.01
CA LEU A 6 -3.03 4.73 8.57
C LEU A 6 -3.63 5.83 9.46
N SER A 7 -3.57 5.64 10.77
CA SER A 7 -3.99 6.65 11.76
C SER A 7 -2.93 7.75 11.95
N VAL A 8 -2.41 8.27 10.85
CA VAL A 8 -1.43 9.37 10.82
C VAL A 8 -2.13 10.62 10.29
N ASP A 9 -2.18 11.67 11.11
CA ASP A 9 -2.85 12.92 10.76
C ASP A 9 -2.00 13.81 9.83
N ASP A 10 -0.67 13.73 9.97
CA ASP A 10 0.26 14.45 9.11
C ASP A 10 0.33 13.81 7.71
N ARG A 11 0.19 14.65 6.67
CA ARG A 11 0.17 14.21 5.27
C ARG A 11 1.54 13.77 4.79
N ASP A 12 2.60 14.44 5.20
CA ASP A 12 3.96 14.15 4.77
C ASP A 12 4.49 12.92 5.49
N ALA A 13 4.22 12.80 6.80
CA ALA A 13 4.51 11.58 7.54
C ALA A 13 3.80 10.36 6.96
N ARG A 14 2.55 10.51 6.51
CA ARG A 14 1.81 9.42 5.85
C ARG A 14 2.46 8.98 4.54
N LYS A 15 2.90 9.92 3.69
CA LYS A 15 3.62 9.58 2.45
C LYS A 15 4.91 8.84 2.71
N GLN A 16 5.68 9.30 3.70
CA GLN A 16 6.91 8.64 4.12
C GLN A 16 6.65 7.19 4.55
N LEU A 17 5.61 7.00 5.37
CA LEU A 17 5.22 5.67 5.85
C LEU A 17 4.79 4.74 4.70
N ILE A 18 4.06 5.26 3.72
CA ILE A 18 3.63 4.50 2.54
C ILE A 18 4.86 4.05 1.74
N ALA A 19 5.79 4.97 1.47
CA ALA A 19 7.03 4.65 0.77
C ALA A 19 7.82 3.55 1.50
N ASP A 20 7.99 3.69 2.82
CA ASP A 20 8.68 2.69 3.65
C ASP A 20 7.99 1.32 3.62
N ILE A 21 6.64 1.28 3.64
CA ILE A 21 5.86 0.05 3.57
C ILE A 21 6.04 -0.61 2.20
N CYS A 22 5.89 0.15 1.12
CA CYS A 22 6.04 -0.35 -0.24
C CYS A 22 7.45 -0.90 -0.48
N ASP A 23 8.48 -0.19 -0.01
CA ASP A 23 9.87 -0.61 -0.14
C ASP A 23 10.16 -1.91 0.64
N LYS A 24 9.78 -1.97 1.94
CA LYS A 24 10.03 -3.15 2.79
C LYS A 24 9.25 -4.38 2.38
N THR A 25 8.04 -4.19 1.84
CA THR A 25 7.15 -5.31 1.51
C THR A 25 7.20 -5.70 0.04
N HIS A 26 7.94 -4.93 -0.78
CA HIS A 26 7.93 -5.02 -2.25
C HIS A 26 6.49 -5.05 -2.78
N SER A 27 5.68 -4.13 -2.25
CA SER A 27 4.27 -3.95 -2.64
C SER A 27 4.11 -2.63 -3.36
N GLU A 28 3.17 -2.55 -4.28
CA GLU A 28 2.79 -1.33 -4.97
C GLU A 28 1.66 -0.61 -4.25
N GLU A 29 1.74 0.71 -4.20
CA GLU A 29 0.64 1.57 -3.79
C GLU A 29 -0.41 1.62 -4.92
N VAL A 30 -1.60 1.09 -4.68
CA VAL A 30 -2.72 1.18 -5.63
C VAL A 30 -3.49 2.49 -5.41
N GLN A 31 -3.71 2.85 -4.15
CA GLN A 31 -4.53 4.01 -3.82
C GLN A 31 -4.29 4.48 -2.39
N SER A 32 -4.18 5.79 -2.18
CA SER A 32 -4.15 6.41 -0.86
C SER A 32 -5.22 7.49 -0.77
N ILE A 33 -6.24 7.26 0.06
CA ILE A 33 -7.35 8.18 0.31
C ILE A 33 -7.43 8.49 1.80
N GLY A 34 -7.10 9.73 2.16
CA GLY A 34 -7.14 10.19 3.54
C GLY A 34 -6.28 9.32 4.45
N LYS A 35 -6.92 8.63 5.40
CA LYS A 35 -6.27 7.71 6.36
C LYS A 35 -6.26 6.25 5.90
N THR A 36 -6.55 5.98 4.63
CA THR A 36 -6.66 4.62 4.10
C THR A 36 -5.68 4.43 2.95
N LEU A 37 -4.85 3.42 3.05
CA LEU A 37 -3.90 2.98 2.03
C LEU A 37 -4.33 1.62 1.48
N SER A 38 -4.39 1.47 0.16
CA SER A 38 -4.55 0.19 -0.52
C SER A 38 -3.23 -0.17 -1.17
N VAL A 39 -2.62 -1.28 -0.74
CA VAL A 39 -1.39 -1.82 -1.31
C VAL A 39 -1.66 -3.15 -1.98
N TYR A 40 -0.98 -3.38 -3.09
CA TYR A 40 -1.03 -4.61 -3.84
C TYR A 40 0.35 -5.24 -3.91
N ARG A 41 0.39 -6.54 -3.63
CA ARG A 41 1.59 -7.36 -3.82
C ARG A 41 1.18 -8.55 -4.65
N VAL A 42 1.81 -8.70 -5.81
CA VAL A 42 1.67 -9.91 -6.61
C VAL A 42 2.34 -11.05 -5.85
N ASN A 43 1.59 -12.13 -5.65
CA ASN A 43 2.20 -13.36 -5.16
C ASN A 43 2.78 -14.12 -6.38
N PRO A 44 4.11 -14.36 -6.43
CA PRO A 44 4.73 -15.03 -7.57
C PRO A 44 4.25 -16.47 -7.77
N ASP A 45 3.81 -17.17 -6.71
CA ASP A 45 3.37 -18.57 -6.80
C ASP A 45 1.88 -18.73 -7.15
N LYS A 46 1.06 -17.76 -6.73
CA LYS A 46 -0.39 -17.75 -6.95
C LYS A 46 -0.91 -16.32 -7.03
N ALA A 47 -0.79 -15.69 -8.19
CA ALA A 47 -1.47 -14.44 -8.46
C ALA A 47 -2.99 -14.68 -8.50
N VAL A 48 -3.72 -14.18 -7.48
CA VAL A 48 -5.19 -14.30 -7.39
C VAL A 48 -5.90 -13.13 -8.08
N ILE A 49 -5.18 -12.02 -8.30
CA ILE A 49 -5.71 -10.78 -8.88
C ILE A 49 -4.79 -10.40 -10.03
N GLU A 50 -5.33 -10.25 -11.24
CA GLU A 50 -4.64 -9.61 -12.36
C GLU A 50 -5.12 -8.16 -12.45
N LEU A 51 -4.18 -7.21 -12.48
CA LEU A 51 -4.47 -5.81 -12.73
C LEU A 51 -4.33 -5.54 -14.24
N PRO A 52 -5.31 -4.87 -14.89
CA PRO A 52 -5.28 -4.56 -16.31
C PRO A 52 -4.31 -3.43 -16.69
#